data_AF-A0A377Q3C3-F1
#
_entry.id   AF-A0A377Q3C3-F1
#
_cell.length_a   1.000
_cell.length_b   1.000
_cell.length_c   1.000
_cell.angle_alpha   90.00
_cell.angle_beta   90.00
_cell.angle_gamma   90.00
#
_symmetry.space_group_name_H-M   'P 1'
#
loop_
_entity.id
_entity.type
_entity.pdbx_description
1 polymer ?
#
loop_
_entity_poly.entity_id
_entity_poly.type
_entity_poly.pdbx_seq_one_letter_code
_entity_poly.pdbx_strand_id
1 'polypeptide(L)'
;MKLIDKLTQGLPKKHKPKRAVKGLVARNFYIDGNLFIEKFDQVKNTESMQMRNFRAKAIVDLTMSIECSLKSIILSLSKDNELPSDAYKKARKCSHNLDKLYAEAILRAKNRFLFPPKKQALFDDLKSLGVGSRYSYEIWSLQFNSQAGTIFLGENIISRTIDDIKWANNLRDVAVLLNNISNNCYYKFLSKHCTLYGNKNNTYEKHLNLFLDEIK
;
A
#
# COMPACT_ATOMS: atom_id res chain seq x y z
N MET A 1 0.95 2.24 -45.22
CA MET A 1 1.32 1.76 -43.87
C MET A 1 0.07 1.85 -42.99
N LYS A 2 -0.53 0.72 -42.61
CA LYS A 2 -1.91 0.67 -42.07
C LYS A 2 -1.94 1.13 -40.60
N LEU A 3 -3.00 1.83 -40.20
CA LEU A 3 -3.27 2.36 -38.85
C LEU A 3 -3.02 1.34 -37.72
N ILE A 4 -3.15 0.05 -38.04
CA ILE A 4 -2.93 -1.10 -37.15
C ILE A 4 -1.47 -1.18 -36.65
N ASP A 5 -0.49 -0.83 -37.48
CA ASP A 5 0.93 -0.90 -37.09
C ASP A 5 1.28 0.15 -36.02
N LYS A 6 0.60 1.31 -36.05
CA LYS A 6 0.76 2.36 -35.02
C LYS A 6 0.10 1.98 -33.68
N LEU A 7 -1.01 1.24 -33.69
CA LEU A 7 -1.69 0.77 -32.46
C LEU A 7 -0.89 -0.30 -31.69
N THR A 8 0.11 -0.92 -32.32
CA THR A 8 0.95 -1.95 -31.68
C THR A 8 2.17 -1.40 -30.96
N GLN A 9 2.50 -0.12 -31.13
CA GLN A 9 3.62 0.54 -30.45
C GLN A 9 3.29 0.73 -28.96
N GLY A 10 3.61 -0.27 -28.15
CA GLY A 10 3.37 -0.31 -26.70
C GLY A 10 2.82 -1.64 -26.19
N LEU A 11 2.29 -2.47 -27.09
CA LEU A 11 1.80 -3.80 -26.74
C LEU A 11 2.97 -4.78 -26.54
N PRO A 12 2.90 -5.67 -25.53
CA PRO A 12 3.96 -6.63 -25.29
C PRO A 12 4.01 -7.66 -26.43
N LYS A 13 5.22 -7.92 -26.95
CA LYS A 13 5.47 -8.96 -27.97
C LYS A 13 4.89 -10.33 -27.60
N LYS A 14 4.83 -10.64 -26.29
CA LYS A 14 4.18 -11.82 -25.73
C LYS A 14 3.19 -11.41 -24.64
N HIS A 15 1.91 -11.70 -24.86
CA HIS A 15 0.88 -11.51 -23.84
C HIS A 15 1.06 -12.53 -22.71
N LYS A 16 0.92 -12.09 -21.46
CA LYS A 16 1.13 -12.91 -20.26
C LYS A 16 -0.11 -12.80 -19.37
N PRO A 17 -1.12 -13.67 -19.52
CA PRO A 17 -2.40 -13.51 -18.82
C PRO A 17 -2.27 -13.55 -17.30
N LYS A 18 -1.36 -14.36 -16.75
CA LYS A 18 -1.04 -14.33 -15.30
C LYS A 18 -0.57 -12.94 -14.84
N ARG A 19 0.22 -12.21 -15.65
CA ARG A 19 0.64 -10.84 -15.32
C ARG A 19 -0.51 -9.85 -15.45
N ALA A 20 -1.44 -10.07 -16.38
CA ALA A 20 -2.65 -9.26 -16.50
C ALA A 20 -3.51 -9.36 -15.22
N VAL A 21 -3.74 -10.57 -14.70
CA VAL A 21 -4.48 -10.80 -13.43
C VAL A 21 -3.76 -10.15 -12.25
N LYS A 22 -2.43 -10.33 -12.13
CA LYS A 22 -1.64 -9.62 -11.12
C LYS A 22 -1.76 -8.10 -11.27
N GLY A 23 -1.80 -7.61 -12.51
CA GLY A 23 -1.99 -6.21 -12.85
C GLY A 23 -3.31 -5.66 -12.33
N LEU A 24 -4.41 -6.40 -12.51
CA LEU A 24 -5.70 -6.04 -11.94
C LEU A 24 -5.61 -5.84 -10.42
N VAL A 25 -5.08 -6.83 -9.70
CA VAL A 25 -5.03 -6.80 -8.23
C VAL A 25 -4.07 -5.72 -7.73
N ALA A 26 -2.88 -5.61 -8.31
CA ALA A 26 -1.89 -4.59 -7.94
C ALA A 26 -2.44 -3.17 -8.18
N ARG A 27 -3.18 -2.96 -9.28
CA ARG A 27 -3.79 -1.66 -9.58
C ARG A 27 -4.82 -1.25 -8.54
N ASN A 28 -5.67 -2.17 -8.08
CA ASN A 28 -6.66 -1.87 -7.04
C ASN A 28 -5.97 -1.41 -5.75
N PHE A 29 -4.96 -2.15 -5.26
CA PHE A 29 -4.20 -1.73 -4.08
C PHE A 29 -3.49 -0.38 -4.28
N TYR A 30 -2.90 -0.13 -5.45
CA TYR A 30 -2.29 1.16 -5.75
C TYR A 30 -3.32 2.30 -5.71
N ILE A 31 -4.49 2.13 -6.32
CA ILE A 31 -5.54 3.14 -6.32
C ILE A 31 -6.06 3.41 -4.92
N ASP A 32 -6.35 2.36 -4.14
CA ASP A 32 -6.78 2.50 -2.75
C ASP A 32 -5.73 3.26 -1.93
N GLY A 33 -4.45 2.93 -2.13
CA GLY A 33 -3.33 3.64 -1.50
C GLY A 33 -3.33 5.13 -1.79
N ASN A 34 -3.60 5.51 -3.04
CA ASN A 34 -3.73 6.90 -3.45
C ASN A 34 -4.96 7.60 -2.84
N LEU A 35 -6.13 6.94 -2.83
CA LEU A 35 -7.36 7.48 -2.28
C LEU A 35 -7.23 7.82 -0.79
N PHE A 36 -6.52 7.00 -0.02
CA PHE A 36 -6.24 7.30 1.39
C PHE A 36 -5.37 8.55 1.58
N ILE A 37 -4.38 8.77 0.70
CA ILE A 37 -3.55 9.98 0.71
C ILE A 37 -4.39 11.20 0.37
N GLU A 38 -5.20 11.11 -0.69
CA GLU A 38 -6.08 12.20 -1.13
C GLU A 38 -7.06 12.60 -0.03
N LYS A 39 -7.66 11.61 0.64
CA LYS A 39 -8.55 11.85 1.78
C LYS A 39 -7.82 12.58 2.92
N PHE A 40 -6.60 12.16 3.27
CA PHE A 40 -5.78 12.89 4.24
C PHE A 40 -5.54 14.33 3.80
N ASP A 41 -5.17 14.54 2.53
CA ASP A 41 -4.89 15.86 1.98
C ASP A 41 -6.06 16.82 1.98
N GLN A 42 -7.27 16.30 1.76
CA GLN A 42 -8.49 17.08 1.83
C GLN A 42 -8.81 17.54 3.26
N VAL A 43 -8.50 16.71 4.26
CA VAL A 43 -8.90 16.99 5.65
C VAL A 43 -7.83 17.66 6.50
N LYS A 44 -6.55 17.59 6.12
CA LYS A 44 -5.41 18.03 6.96
C LYS A 44 -5.44 19.51 7.38
N ASN A 45 -6.15 20.36 6.64
CA ASN A 45 -6.26 21.79 6.91
C ASN A 45 -7.66 22.20 7.40
N THR A 46 -8.49 21.25 7.83
CA THR A 46 -9.85 21.52 8.32
C THR A 46 -9.88 21.68 9.85
N GLU A 47 -10.91 22.36 10.38
CA GLU A 47 -11.12 22.51 11.83
C GLU A 47 -11.24 21.16 12.55
N SER A 48 -11.74 20.12 11.86
CA SER A 48 -11.85 18.78 12.43
C SER A 48 -10.49 18.19 12.86
N MET A 49 -9.38 18.62 12.26
CA MET A 49 -8.03 18.23 12.67
C MET A 49 -7.62 18.77 14.04
N GLN A 50 -8.39 19.67 14.65
CA GLN A 50 -8.23 20.04 16.07
C GLN A 50 -8.64 18.89 17.00
N MET A 51 -9.53 18.00 16.56
CA MET A 51 -9.98 16.84 17.34
C MET A 51 -9.01 15.66 17.20
N ARG A 52 -8.46 15.19 18.33
CA ARG A 52 -7.52 14.05 18.36
C ARG A 52 -8.08 12.78 17.71
N ASN A 53 -9.34 12.46 17.99
CA ASN A 53 -9.99 11.28 17.39
C ASN A 53 -10.03 11.37 15.87
N PHE A 54 -10.22 12.57 15.32
CA PHE A 54 -10.20 12.79 13.88
C PHE A 54 -8.78 12.66 13.31
N ARG A 55 -7.77 13.24 13.98
CA ARG A 55 -6.35 13.06 13.62
C ARG A 55 -5.95 11.58 13.60
N ALA A 56 -6.39 10.80 14.58
CA ALA A 56 -6.14 9.36 14.64
C ALA A 56 -6.68 8.63 13.40
N LYS A 57 -7.89 8.98 12.95
CA LYS A 57 -8.48 8.41 11.72
C LYS A 57 -7.69 8.78 10.47
N ALA A 58 -7.24 10.03 10.38
CA ALA A 58 -6.40 10.50 9.28
C ALA A 58 -5.05 9.75 9.24
N ILE A 59 -4.46 9.45 10.40
CA ILE A 59 -3.23 8.64 10.51
C ILE A 59 -3.48 7.19 10.10
N VAL A 60 -4.63 6.61 10.47
CA VAL A 60 -5.03 5.28 10.01
C VAL A 60 -5.15 5.25 8.49
N ASP A 61 -5.73 6.27 7.85
CA ASP A 61 -5.80 6.36 6.39
C ASP A 61 -4.39 6.33 5.77
N LEU A 62 -3.44 7.11 6.29
CA LEU A 62 -2.04 7.07 5.82
C LEU A 62 -1.37 5.70 6.05
N THR A 63 -1.67 5.04 7.17
CA THR A 63 -1.17 3.69 7.48
C THR A 63 -1.70 2.67 6.46
N MET A 64 -2.99 2.75 6.14
CA MET A 64 -3.62 1.92 5.10
C MET A 64 -3.03 2.22 3.72
N SER A 65 -2.69 3.47 3.42
CA SER A 65 -2.00 3.83 2.19
C SER A 65 -0.65 3.12 2.04
N ILE A 66 0.16 3.13 3.10
CA ILE A 66 1.47 2.44 3.13
C ILE A 66 1.28 0.94 2.92
N GLU A 67 0.31 0.32 3.62
CA GLU A 67 -0.01 -1.09 3.48
C GLU A 67 -0.38 -1.46 2.03
N CYS A 68 -1.34 -0.73 1.46
CA CYS A 68 -1.82 -0.92 0.10
C CYS A 68 -0.69 -0.76 -0.92
N SER A 69 0.12 0.29 -0.77
CA SER A 69 1.29 0.54 -1.62
C SER A 69 2.29 -0.63 -1.58
N LEU A 70 2.63 -1.13 -0.40
CA LEU A 70 3.55 -2.26 -0.25
C LEU A 70 2.97 -3.55 -0.84
N LYS A 71 1.68 -3.83 -0.66
CA LYS A 71 1.01 -5.00 -1.27
C LYS A 71 1.03 -4.92 -2.79
N SER A 72 0.78 -3.74 -3.36
CA SER A 72 0.87 -3.51 -4.80
C SER A 72 2.29 -3.69 -5.33
N ILE A 73 3.32 -3.21 -4.60
CA ILE A 73 4.73 -3.45 -4.93
C ILE A 73 5.04 -4.95 -4.95
N ILE A 74 4.64 -5.70 -3.92
CA ILE A 74 4.87 -7.15 -3.81
C ILE A 74 4.28 -7.91 -5.01
N LEU A 75 3.05 -7.55 -5.39
CA LEU A 75 2.36 -8.10 -6.56
C LEU A 75 3.06 -7.72 -7.87
N SER A 76 3.40 -6.45 -8.03
CA SER A 76 4.09 -5.90 -9.22
C SER A 76 5.47 -6.51 -9.44
N LEU A 77 6.16 -6.85 -8.35
CA LEU A 77 7.48 -7.45 -8.40
C LEU A 77 7.47 -8.99 -8.35
N SER A 78 6.29 -9.61 -8.30
CA SER A 78 6.16 -11.07 -8.39
C SER A 78 6.81 -11.67 -9.64
N LYS A 79 7.26 -12.93 -9.53
CA LYS A 79 7.94 -13.62 -10.63
C LYS A 79 6.95 -13.93 -11.76
N ASP A 80 7.45 -14.11 -12.97
CA ASP A 80 6.60 -14.43 -14.13
C ASP A 80 5.88 -15.76 -14.01
N ASN A 81 6.51 -16.74 -13.37
CA ASN A 81 5.97 -18.09 -13.16
C ASN A 81 5.12 -18.23 -11.89
N GLU A 82 5.23 -17.29 -10.94
CA GLU A 82 4.42 -17.26 -9.71
C GLU A 82 2.94 -17.08 -10.07
N LEU A 83 2.05 -17.88 -9.47
CA LEU A 83 0.61 -17.73 -9.72
C LEU A 83 0.08 -16.40 -9.15
N PRO A 84 -0.97 -15.82 -9.75
CA PRO A 84 -1.59 -14.61 -9.20
C PRO A 84 -2.08 -14.79 -7.76
N SER A 85 -2.65 -15.96 -7.45
CA SER A 85 -3.14 -16.35 -6.13
C SER A 85 -2.01 -16.44 -5.10
N ASP A 86 -0.89 -17.09 -5.45
CA ASP A 86 0.29 -17.16 -4.57
C ASP A 86 0.84 -15.77 -4.24
N ALA A 87 0.98 -14.92 -5.28
CA ALA A 87 1.46 -13.55 -5.10
C ALA A 87 0.50 -12.74 -4.21
N TYR A 88 -0.81 -12.89 -4.40
CA TYR A 88 -1.84 -12.26 -3.58
C TYR A 88 -1.83 -12.77 -2.14
N LYS A 89 -1.80 -14.09 -1.93
CA LYS A 89 -1.71 -14.73 -0.62
C LYS A 89 -0.44 -14.30 0.10
N LYS A 90 0.70 -14.14 -0.60
CA LYS A 90 1.95 -13.62 -0.02
C LYS A 90 1.80 -12.18 0.48
N ALA A 91 1.19 -11.31 -0.33
CA ALA A 91 0.89 -9.94 0.07
C ALA A 91 -0.10 -9.88 1.25
N ARG A 92 -1.12 -10.76 1.28
CA ARG A 92 -2.13 -10.82 2.35
C ARG A 92 -1.66 -11.50 3.64
N LYS A 93 -0.74 -12.47 3.57
CA LYS A 93 -0.20 -13.20 4.74
C LYS A 93 0.54 -12.28 5.71
N CYS A 94 1.03 -11.15 5.22
CA CYS A 94 1.62 -10.12 6.06
C CYS A 94 0.58 -9.29 6.84
N SER A 95 -0.73 -9.54 6.63
CA SER A 95 -1.85 -8.83 7.29
C SER A 95 -1.66 -7.31 7.23
N HIS A 96 -1.69 -6.64 8.38
CA HIS A 96 -1.41 -5.21 8.59
C HIS A 96 0.02 -4.96 9.11
N ASN A 97 0.89 -5.98 9.10
CA ASN A 97 2.25 -5.85 9.61
C ASN A 97 3.16 -5.17 8.57
N LEU A 98 3.34 -3.86 8.73
CA LEU A 98 4.14 -3.04 7.81
C LEU A 98 5.61 -3.47 7.74
N ASP A 99 6.20 -3.95 8.83
CA ASP A 99 7.60 -4.44 8.82
C ASP A 99 7.76 -5.64 7.89
N LYS A 100 6.85 -6.62 7.99
CA LYS A 100 6.85 -7.81 7.13
C LYS A 100 6.62 -7.44 5.67
N LEU A 101 5.68 -6.53 5.41
CA LEU A 101 5.41 -6.03 4.06
C LEU A 101 6.62 -5.32 3.47
N TYR A 102 7.29 -4.46 4.25
CA TYR A 102 8.47 -3.73 3.80
C TYR A 102 9.64 -4.67 3.49
N ALA A 103 9.88 -5.66 4.37
CA ALA A 103 10.91 -6.67 4.17
C ALA A 103 10.67 -7.51 2.90
N GLU A 104 9.43 -7.96 2.65
CA GLU A 104 9.08 -8.70 1.43
C GLU A 104 9.22 -7.81 0.17
N ALA A 105 8.85 -6.52 0.26
CA ALA A 105 9.01 -5.57 -0.84
C ALA A 105 10.49 -5.36 -1.20
N ILE A 106 11.38 -5.15 -0.21
CA ILE A 106 12.83 -5.08 -0.41
C ILE A 106 13.34 -6.37 -1.06
N LEU A 107 12.94 -7.53 -0.52
CA LEU A 107 13.38 -8.83 -1.03
C LEU A 107 13.04 -9.00 -2.52
N ARG A 108 11.84 -8.58 -2.93
CA ARG A 108 11.40 -8.65 -4.34
C ARG A 108 12.02 -7.57 -5.23
N ALA A 109 12.39 -6.42 -4.65
CA ALA A 109 13.09 -5.35 -5.35
C ALA A 109 14.57 -5.65 -5.60
N LYS A 110 15.14 -6.63 -4.90
CA LYS A 110 16.54 -7.06 -5.05
C LYS A 110 16.90 -7.23 -6.54
N ASN A 111 18.01 -6.61 -6.95
CA ASN A 111 18.53 -6.58 -8.32
C ASN A 111 17.61 -5.92 -9.38
N ARG A 112 16.55 -5.21 -8.97
CA ARG A 112 15.66 -4.48 -9.90
C ARG A 112 15.79 -2.97 -9.79
N PHE A 113 15.91 -2.47 -8.57
CA PHE A 113 16.16 -1.06 -8.23
C PHE A 113 16.51 -0.94 -6.74
N LEU A 114 17.08 0.20 -6.34
CA LEU A 114 17.31 0.52 -4.94
C LEU A 114 15.98 0.88 -4.27
N PHE A 115 15.53 0.05 -3.33
CA PHE A 115 14.37 0.38 -2.49
C PHE A 115 14.80 1.42 -1.44
N PRO A 116 13.99 2.45 -1.16
CA PRO A 116 14.34 3.43 -0.14
C PRO A 116 14.56 2.76 1.22
N PRO A 117 15.38 3.36 2.11
CA PRO A 117 15.52 2.87 3.47
C PRO A 117 14.22 3.07 4.25
N LYS A 118 13.91 2.12 5.13
CA LYS A 118 12.76 2.22 6.04
C LYS A 118 13.04 3.32 7.06
N LYS A 119 12.09 4.26 7.22
CA LYS A 119 12.13 5.24 8.33
C LYS A 119 11.75 4.53 9.63
N GLN A 120 12.72 3.85 10.26
CA GLN A 120 12.51 2.91 11.37
C GLN A 120 11.70 3.52 12.52
N ALA A 121 12.05 4.73 12.98
CA ALA A 121 11.34 5.41 14.06
C ALA A 121 9.82 5.61 13.77
N LEU A 122 9.45 6.02 12.54
CA LEU A 122 8.04 6.16 12.16
C LEU A 122 7.30 4.82 12.20
N PHE A 123 7.95 3.74 11.75
CA PHE A 123 7.34 2.41 11.73
C PHE A 123 7.19 1.84 13.14
N ASP A 124 8.15 2.10 14.03
CA ASP A 124 8.06 1.72 15.43
C ASP A 124 6.91 2.47 16.14
N ASP A 125 6.76 3.76 15.88
CA ASP A 125 5.64 4.55 16.39
C ASP A 125 4.28 4.03 15.90
N LEU A 126 4.15 3.73 14.60
CA LEU A 126 2.93 3.13 14.04
C LEU A 126 2.61 1.79 14.69
N LYS A 127 3.64 0.97 14.92
CA LYS A 127 3.50 -0.32 15.58
C LYS A 127 3.07 -0.16 17.04
N SER A 128 3.60 0.84 17.74
CA SER A 128 3.23 1.17 19.12
C SER A 128 1.81 1.73 19.23
N LEU A 129 1.36 2.55 18.27
CA LEU A 129 -0.04 2.98 18.18
C LEU A 129 -0.98 1.79 17.96
N GLY A 130 -0.54 0.84 17.14
CA GLY A 130 -1.25 -0.37 16.83
C GLY A 130 -2.57 -0.14 16.08
N VAL A 131 -3.22 -1.26 15.79
CA VAL A 131 -4.49 -1.31 15.06
C VAL A 131 -5.66 -0.73 15.90
N GLY A 132 -5.48 -0.58 17.22
CA GLY A 132 -6.46 0.01 18.13
C GLY A 132 -6.67 1.50 17.92
N SER A 133 -5.70 2.22 17.34
CA SER A 133 -5.82 3.65 17.00
C SER A 133 -6.99 3.99 16.05
N ARG A 134 -7.65 2.96 15.51
CA ARG A 134 -8.90 3.05 14.75
C ARG A 134 -10.12 3.40 15.59
N TYR A 135 -10.08 3.32 16.91
CA TYR A 135 -11.26 3.48 17.75
C TYR A 135 -11.03 4.53 18.83
N SER A 136 -12.02 5.40 19.05
CA SER A 136 -11.88 6.54 19.97
C SER A 136 -11.64 6.11 21.41
N TYR A 137 -12.18 4.96 21.81
CA TYR A 137 -11.97 4.40 23.15
C TYR A 137 -10.51 3.99 23.38
N GLU A 138 -9.88 3.36 22.40
CA GLU A 138 -8.49 2.93 22.45
C GLU A 138 -7.54 4.13 22.42
N ILE A 139 -7.87 5.17 21.66
CA ILE A 139 -7.15 6.45 21.73
C ILE A 139 -7.25 7.07 23.13
N TRP A 140 -8.45 7.08 23.73
CA TRP A 140 -8.64 7.53 25.11
C TRP A 140 -7.87 6.66 26.11
N SER A 141 -7.86 5.34 25.93
CA SER A 141 -7.14 4.40 26.81
C SER A 141 -5.63 4.58 26.71
N LEU A 142 -5.09 4.75 25.50
CA LEU A 142 -3.67 5.07 25.29
C LEU A 142 -3.30 6.40 25.98
N GLN A 143 -4.17 7.40 25.90
CA GLN A 143 -3.99 8.67 26.61
C GLN A 143 -4.03 8.48 28.14
N PHE A 144 -5.00 7.75 28.66
CA PHE A 144 -5.14 7.55 30.11
C PHE A 144 -3.95 6.78 30.69
N ASN A 145 -3.55 5.69 30.02
CA ASN A 145 -2.42 4.87 30.46
C ASN A 145 -1.08 5.61 30.36
N SER A 146 -0.92 6.45 29.33
CA SER A 146 0.26 7.32 29.22
C SER A 146 0.25 8.41 30.29
N GLN A 147 -0.89 9.00 30.65
CA GLN A 147 -1.00 9.97 31.73
C GLN A 147 -0.78 9.35 33.12
N ALA A 148 -1.23 8.12 33.35
CA ALA A 148 -1.02 7.39 34.61
C ALA A 148 0.45 6.94 34.78
N GLY A 149 1.16 6.63 33.70
CA GLY A 149 2.58 6.26 33.72
C GLY A 149 3.57 7.44 33.73
N THR A 150 3.11 8.67 33.46
CA THR A 150 3.98 9.86 33.25
C THR A 150 4.19 10.74 34.48
N ILE A 151 3.81 10.30 35.69
CA ILE A 151 4.29 10.98 36.91
C ILE A 151 5.82 10.86 37.02
N PHE A 152 6.49 9.93 36.33
CA PHE A 152 7.95 9.77 36.46
C PHE A 152 8.80 9.74 35.17
N LEU A 153 8.38 9.22 34.00
CA LEU A 153 9.32 9.05 32.88
C LEU A 153 8.66 9.06 31.48
N GLY A 154 8.85 10.12 30.69
CA GLY A 154 8.94 10.02 29.22
C GLY A 154 7.69 10.34 28.37
N GLU A 155 7.93 11.03 27.27
CA GLU A 155 6.97 11.53 26.28
C GLU A 155 5.86 10.54 25.88
N ASN A 156 4.61 11.01 25.94
CA ASN A 156 3.41 10.25 25.57
C ASN A 156 3.41 9.92 24.05
N ILE A 157 3.25 8.64 23.68
CA ILE A 157 3.11 8.17 22.28
C ILE A 157 2.12 9.02 21.47
N ILE A 158 1.01 9.44 22.07
CA ILE A 158 -0.01 10.27 21.43
C ILE A 158 0.56 11.65 21.07
N SER A 159 1.32 12.25 21.99
CA SER A 159 1.89 13.60 21.82
C SER A 159 2.94 13.66 20.71
N ARG A 160 3.75 12.59 20.57
CA ARG A 160 4.79 12.50 19.53
C ARG A 160 4.30 11.99 18.17
N THR A 161 3.02 11.56 18.08
CA THR A 161 2.44 11.00 16.85
C THR A 161 1.16 11.73 16.44
N ILE A 162 0.04 11.44 17.09
CA ILE A 162 -1.30 11.93 16.73
C ILE A 162 -1.43 13.44 16.91
N ASP A 163 -0.76 14.01 17.91
CA ASP A 163 -0.78 15.45 18.15
C ASP A 163 0.39 16.18 17.46
N ASP A 164 1.36 15.47 16.88
CA ASP A 164 2.49 16.06 16.16
C ASP A 164 2.22 16.15 14.64
N ILE A 165 1.94 17.37 14.19
CA ILE A 165 1.73 17.69 12.77
C ILE A 165 2.95 17.36 11.89
N LYS A 166 4.18 17.54 12.41
CA LYS A 166 5.40 17.24 11.65
C LYS A 166 5.55 15.74 11.47
N TRP A 167 5.26 14.96 12.51
CA TRP A 167 5.23 13.51 12.43
C TRP A 167 4.19 13.03 11.41
N ALA A 168 2.96 13.58 11.44
CA ALA A 168 1.90 13.23 10.49
C ALA A 168 2.29 13.58 9.04
N ASN A 169 2.93 14.72 8.81
CA ASN A 169 3.44 15.09 7.48
C ASN A 169 4.57 14.16 7.02
N ASN A 170 5.48 13.78 7.91
CA ASN A 170 6.53 12.80 7.60
C ASN A 170 5.95 11.44 7.23
N LEU A 171 4.88 11.01 7.91
CA LEU A 171 4.16 9.79 7.59
C LEU A 171 3.50 9.89 6.20
N ARG A 172 2.86 11.02 5.90
CA ARG A 172 2.28 11.30 4.58
C ARG A 172 3.33 11.22 3.47
N ASP A 173 4.51 11.80 3.68
CA ASP A 173 5.59 11.78 2.68
C ASP A 173 6.07 10.35 2.40
N VAL A 174 6.11 9.50 3.42
CA VAL A 174 6.40 8.07 3.25
C VAL A 174 5.30 7.37 2.46
N ALA A 175 4.02 7.65 2.76
CA ALA A 175 2.89 7.09 2.03
C ALA A 175 2.94 7.48 0.54
N VAL A 176 3.16 8.77 0.24
CA VAL A 176 3.32 9.28 -1.13
C VAL A 176 4.51 8.62 -1.83
N LEU A 177 5.67 8.54 -1.18
CA LEU A 177 6.86 7.91 -1.75
C LEU A 177 6.59 6.45 -2.14
N LEU A 178 6.00 5.66 -1.24
CA LEU A 178 5.71 4.25 -1.49
C LEU A 178 4.62 4.08 -2.54
N ASN A 179 3.60 4.94 -2.55
CA ASN A 179 2.55 4.91 -3.57
C ASN A 179 3.11 5.24 -4.97
N ASN A 180 4.05 6.18 -5.07
CA ASN A 180 4.75 6.48 -6.31
C ASN A 180 5.62 5.29 -6.79
N ILE A 181 6.32 4.60 -5.87
CA ILE A 181 7.07 3.38 -6.21
C ILE A 181 6.12 2.28 -6.69
N SER A 182 4.99 2.11 -6.01
CA SER A 182 3.93 1.18 -6.37
C SER A 182 3.43 1.44 -7.80
N ASN A 183 3.09 2.69 -8.11
CA ASN A 183 2.66 3.13 -9.43
C ASN A 183 3.72 2.80 -10.51
N ASN A 184 4.97 3.15 -10.25
CA ASN A 184 6.09 2.91 -11.17
C ASN A 184 6.31 1.40 -11.39
N CYS A 185 6.21 0.58 -10.34
CA CYS A 185 6.30 -0.86 -10.46
C CYS A 185 5.15 -1.43 -11.30
N TYR A 186 3.91 -1.00 -11.05
CA TYR A 186 2.75 -1.41 -11.81
C TYR A 186 2.92 -1.11 -13.30
N TYR A 187 3.26 0.14 -13.66
CA TYR A 187 3.43 0.54 -15.05
C TYR A 187 4.62 -0.15 -15.73
N LYS A 188 5.74 -0.34 -15.02
CA LYS A 188 6.93 -0.98 -15.60
C LYS A 188 6.72 -2.47 -15.85
N PHE A 189 6.07 -3.16 -14.92
CA PHE A 189 6.07 -4.63 -14.87
C PHE A 189 4.75 -5.28 -15.26
N LEU A 190 3.60 -4.61 -15.09
CA LEU A 190 2.29 -5.23 -15.26
C LEU A 190 1.39 -4.56 -16.31
N SER A 191 1.35 -3.22 -16.38
CA SER A 191 0.36 -2.47 -17.18
C SER A 191 0.27 -2.90 -18.65
N LYS A 192 1.41 -3.15 -19.30
CA LYS A 192 1.47 -3.61 -20.71
C LYS A 192 0.71 -4.91 -20.95
N HIS A 193 0.56 -5.75 -19.93
CA HIS A 193 -0.17 -7.01 -20.03
C HIS A 193 -1.68 -6.84 -19.78
N CYS A 194 -2.14 -5.67 -19.34
CA CYS A 194 -3.54 -5.41 -19.04
C CYS A 194 -4.35 -4.95 -20.26
N THR A 195 -3.72 -4.69 -21.41
CA THR A 195 -4.44 -4.40 -22.66
C THR A 195 -4.88 -5.71 -23.32
N LEU A 196 -6.17 -6.01 -23.22
CA LEU A 196 -6.78 -7.27 -23.67
C LEU A 196 -7.67 -7.02 -24.89
N TYR A 197 -7.55 -7.86 -25.90
CA TYR A 197 -8.42 -7.85 -27.08
C TYR A 197 -8.51 -9.24 -27.72
N GLY A 198 -9.66 -9.56 -28.30
CA GLY A 198 -9.92 -10.84 -28.97
C GLY A 198 -9.58 -12.05 -28.10
N ASN A 199 -8.91 -13.05 -28.68
CA ASN A 199 -8.56 -14.31 -28.00
C ASN A 199 -7.70 -14.16 -26.73
N LYS A 200 -7.01 -13.02 -26.56
CA LYS A 200 -6.25 -12.73 -25.33
C LYS A 200 -7.18 -12.49 -24.13
N ASN A 201 -8.39 -11.99 -24.37
CA ASN A 201 -9.40 -11.79 -23.33
C ASN A 201 -9.85 -13.13 -22.75
N ASN A 202 -10.19 -14.11 -23.60
CA ASN A 202 -10.64 -15.44 -23.15
C ASN A 202 -9.58 -16.15 -22.29
N THR A 203 -8.29 -16.03 -22.65
CA THR A 203 -7.22 -16.61 -21.84
C THR A 203 -7.03 -15.88 -20.51
N TYR A 204 -7.20 -14.56 -20.50
CA TYR A 204 -7.21 -13.77 -19.27
C TYR A 204 -8.37 -14.18 -18.36
N GLU A 205 -9.60 -14.26 -18.87
CA GLU A 205 -10.80 -14.64 -18.11
C GLU A 205 -10.65 -16.02 -17.47
N LYS A 206 -10.11 -17.01 -18.20
CA LYS A 206 -9.78 -18.32 -17.63
C LYS A 206 -8.85 -18.21 -16.42
N HIS A 207 -7.78 -17.40 -16.54
CA HIS A 207 -6.84 -17.20 -15.44
C HIS A 207 -7.44 -16.37 -14.29
N LEU A 208 -8.35 -15.45 -14.59
CA LEU A 208 -9.06 -14.66 -13.59
C LEU A 208 -10.00 -15.55 -12.78
N ASN A 209 -10.79 -16.41 -13.42
CA ASN A 209 -11.70 -17.34 -12.74
C ASN A 209 -10.92 -18.29 -11.83
N LEU A 210 -9.82 -18.88 -12.32
CA LEU A 210 -8.93 -19.70 -11.49
C LEU A 210 -8.41 -18.92 -10.28
N PHE A 211 -7.99 -17.68 -10.48
CA PHE A 211 -7.56 -16.83 -9.37
C PHE A 211 -8.69 -16.60 -8.36
N LEU A 212 -9.90 -16.26 -8.82
CA LEU A 212 -11.05 -15.99 -7.96
C LEU A 212 -11.47 -17.23 -7.16
N ASP A 213 -11.41 -18.42 -7.74
CA ASP A 213 -11.73 -19.66 -7.04
C ASP A 213 -10.69 -20.05 -5.99
N GLU A 214 -9.41 -19.72 -6.21
CA GLU A 214 -8.32 -20.04 -5.28
C GLU A 214 -8.21 -19.06 -4.09
N ILE A 215 -8.87 -17.89 -4.14
CA ILE A 215 -8.81 -16.86 -3.08
C ILE A 215 -10.09 -16.73 -2.25
N LYS A 216 -11.16 -17.44 -2.62
CA LYS A 216 -12.32 -17.68 -1.74
C LYS A 216 -11.85 -18.41 -0.48
#